data_AF-A0A2E5XIY3-F1
#
_entry.id   AF-A0A2E5XIY3-F1
#
_cell.length_a   1.000
_cell.length_b   1.000
_cell.length_c   1.000
_cell.angle_alpha   90.00
_cell.angle_beta   90.00
_cell.angle_gamma   90.00
#
_symmetry.space_group_name_H-M   'P 1'
#
loop_
_entity.id
_entity.type
_entity.pdbx_description
1 polymer ?
#
loop_
_entity_poly.entity_id
_entity_poly.type
_entity_poly.pdbx_seq_one_letter_code
_entity_poly.pdbx_strand_id
1 'polypeptide(L)' 'WRAKYKGEKKNAKGFSEVIYNPRNYDVLQYIGTSPRTSYLARVKNPNPDMPDAEYRGLATIHTA' A
#
# COMPACT_ATOMS: atom_id res chain seq x y z
N TRP A 1 -13.93 14.30 2.65
CA TRP A 1 -12.68 14.09 3.42
C TRP A 1 -12.09 12.67 3.28
N ARG A 2 -12.70 11.73 2.54
CA ARG A 2 -12.01 10.51 2.07
C ARG A 2 -11.96 10.49 0.54
N ALA A 3 -10.81 10.86 0.00
CA ALA A 3 -10.39 10.52 -1.35
C ALA A 3 -8.90 10.15 -1.26
N LYS A 4 -8.61 8.89 -0.95
CA LYS A 4 -7.23 8.37 -0.98
C LYS A 4 -6.89 8.12 -2.44
N TYR A 5 -6.12 9.03 -3.03
CA TYR A 5 -5.71 8.99 -4.43
C TYR A 5 -4.95 7.70 -4.77
N LYS A 6 -5.33 6.99 -5.83
CA LYS A 6 -4.82 7.26 -7.18
C LYS A 6 -5.52 6.35 -8.19
N GLY A 7 -6.34 6.97 -9.03
CA GLY A 7 -7.11 6.32 -10.09
C GLY A 7 -8.58 6.62 -9.88
N GLU A 8 -9.10 7.63 -10.56
CA GLU A 8 -10.54 7.80 -10.69
C GLU A 8 -10.93 7.08 -11.98
N LYS A 9 -11.73 6.01 -11.90
CA LYS A 9 -12.51 5.61 -13.07
C LYS A 9 -13.80 6.41 -13.04
N LYS A 10 -14.07 7.11 -14.12
CA LYS A 10 -15.38 7.75 -14.30
C LYS A 10 -16.35 6.67 -14.76
N ASN A 11 -17.40 6.45 -13.99
CA ASN A 11 -18.56 5.72 -14.47
C ASN A 11 -19.18 6.49 -15.65
N ALA A 12 -19.96 5.83 -16.51
CA ALA A 12 -20.69 6.48 -17.61
C ALA A 12 -21.54 7.69 -17.15
N LYS A 13 -21.90 7.75 -15.86
CA LYS A 13 -22.63 8.85 -15.21
C LYS A 13 -21.76 9.95 -14.58
N GLY A 14 -20.44 9.91 -14.77
CA GLY A 14 -19.50 10.97 -14.33
C GLY A 14 -19.05 10.90 -12.86
N PHE A 15 -19.54 9.95 -12.07
CA PHE A 15 -19.07 9.72 -10.69
C PHE A 15 -17.68 9.08 -10.68
N SER A 16 -16.81 9.56 -9.79
CA SER A 16 -15.47 9.00 -9.57
C SER A 16 -15.52 7.83 -8.61
N GLU A 17 -15.15 6.65 -9.10
CA GLU A 17 -14.93 5.47 -8.26
C GLU A 17 -13.53 5.54 -7.65
N VAL A 18 -13.42 5.27 -6.35
CA VAL A 18 -12.14 5.29 -5.64
C VAL A 18 -11.38 4.00 -5.93
N ILE A 19 -10.30 4.08 -6.71
CA ILE A 19 -9.40 2.94 -6.90
C ILE A 19 -8.46 2.80 -5.70
N TYR A 20 -8.55 1.66 -5.02
CA TYR A 20 -7.69 1.31 -3.91
C TYR A 20 -6.39 0.66 -4.41
N ASN A 21 -5.24 1.26 -4.09
CA ASN A 21 -3.97 0.58 -4.29
C ASN A 21 -3.74 -0.38 -3.10
N PRO A 22 -3.51 -1.69 -3.34
CA PRO A 22 -3.31 -2.66 -2.26
C PRO A 22 -2.10 -2.35 -1.36
N ARG A 23 -1.18 -1.50 -1.79
CA ARG A 23 0.03 -1.10 -1.04
C ARG A 23 -0.18 0.11 -0.13
N ASN A 24 -1.35 0.74 -0.14
CA ASN A 24 -1.61 1.93 0.64
C ASN A 24 -1.75 1.60 2.14
N TYR A 25 -1.08 2.35 3.01
CA TYR A 25 -1.22 2.23 4.47
C TYR A 25 -1.15 3.60 5.17
N ASP A 26 -1.79 3.68 6.34
CA ASP A 26 -1.69 4.82 7.26
C ASP A 26 -0.69 4.51 8.36
N VAL A 27 0.05 5.53 8.80
CA VAL A 27 0.99 5.40 9.91
C VAL A 27 0.22 5.27 11.21
N LEU A 28 0.52 4.22 11.99
CA LEU A 28 -0.05 3.95 13.31
C LEU A 28 -1.59 3.94 13.31
N GLN A 29 -2.19 3.20 12.38
CA GLN A 29 -3.65 3.14 12.20
C GLN A 29 -4.43 2.79 13.48
N TYR A 30 -3.82 2.01 14.39
CA TYR A 30 -4.45 1.62 15.66
C TYR A 30 -4.79 2.81 16.58
N ILE A 31 -4.10 3.95 16.45
CA ILE A 31 -4.36 5.16 17.24
C ILE A 31 -5.58 5.94 16.69
N GLY A 32 -5.96 5.72 15.43
CA GLY A 32 -7.15 6.36 14.85
C GLY A 32 -6.99 7.84 14.48
N THR A 33 -5.76 8.37 14.45
CA THR A 33 -5.46 9.80 14.20
C THR A 33 -5.81 10.30 12.80
N SER A 34 -6.13 9.40 11.86
CA SER A 34 -6.52 9.71 10.48
C SER A 34 -5.61 10.77 9.81
N PRO A 35 -4.30 10.48 9.70
CA PRO A 35 -3.34 11.44 9.16
C PRO A 35 -3.67 11.80 7.71
N ARG A 36 -3.34 13.02 7.30
CA ARG A 36 -3.53 13.49 5.92
C ARG A 36 -2.57 12.84 4.93
N THR A 37 -1.44 12.36 5.41
CA THR A 37 -0.41 11.72 4.57
C THR A 37 -0.59 10.22 4.60
N SER A 38 -0.70 9.61 3.42
CA SER A 38 -0.71 8.16 3.25
C SER A 38 0.56 7.72 2.53
N TYR A 39 1.01 6.50 2.81
CA TYR A 39 2.25 5.96 2.26
C TYR A 39 1.96 4.70 1.43
N LEU A 40 2.89 4.37 0.54
CA LEU A 40 2.88 3.11 -0.20
C LEU A 40 3.92 2.16 0.35
N ALA A 41 3.56 0.88 0.48
CA ALA A 41 4.47 -0.16 0.91
C ALA A 41 5.67 -0.28 -0.04
N ARG A 42 6.85 -0.48 0.54
CA ARG A 42 8.10 -0.65 -0.22
C ARG A 42 8.09 -1.98 -0.96
N VAL A 43 8.42 -1.95 -2.25
CA VAL A 43 8.68 -3.15 -3.05
C VAL A 43 10.18 -3.30 -3.25
N LYS A 44 10.76 -4.40 -2.80
CA LYS A 44 12.22 -4.60 -2.78
C LYS A 44 12.79 -5.29 -4.03
N ASN A 45 11.96 -6.05 -4.78
CA ASN A 45 12.35 -6.74 -6.02
C ASN A 45 13.69 -7.50 -5.94
N PRO A 46 13.83 -8.51 -5.05
CA PRO A 46 15.07 -9.29 -4.95
C PRO A 46 15.33 -10.09 -6.23
N ASN A 47 16.61 -10.25 -6.59
CA ASN A 47 17.02 -11.14 -7.69
C ASN A 47 16.75 -12.62 -7.30
N PRO A 48 16.05 -13.43 -8.14
CA PRO A 48 15.76 -14.83 -7.82
C PRO A 48 16.99 -15.72 -7.59
N ASP A 49 18.10 -15.45 -8.30
CA ASP A 49 19.32 -16.27 -8.22
C ASP A 49 20.18 -15.98 -6.97
N MET A 50 19.81 -14.98 -6.18
CA MET A 50 20.56 -14.59 -4.98
C MET A 50 20.25 -15.55 -3.82
N PRO A 51 21.24 -15.97 -3.01
CA PRO A 51 20.95 -16.69 -1.78
C PRO A 51 20.01 -15.88 -0.86
N ASP A 52 19.03 -16.58 -0.29
CA ASP A 52 17.97 -16.05 0.59
C ASP A 52 16.97 -15.09 -0.08
N ALA A 53 16.83 -15.13 -1.41
CA ALA A 53 15.94 -14.23 -2.16
C ALA A 53 14.49 -14.20 -1.62
N GLU A 54 13.96 -15.36 -1.20
CA GLU A 54 12.62 -15.52 -0.63
C GLU A 54 12.42 -14.64 0.63
N TYR A 55 13.44 -14.54 1.48
CA TYR A 55 13.37 -13.80 2.75
C TYR A 55 13.71 -12.32 2.58
N ARG A 56 14.47 -11.95 1.55
CA ARG A 56 14.92 -10.56 1.35
C ARG A 56 13.79 -9.62 0.94
N GLY A 57 12.72 -10.14 0.33
CA GLY A 57 11.56 -9.38 -0.15
C GLY A 57 10.50 -9.04 0.91
N LEU A 58 10.43 -9.82 1.98
CA LEU A 58 9.39 -9.70 3.00
C LEU A 58 9.65 -8.48 3.90
N ALA A 59 8.58 -7.79 4.31
CA ALA A 59 8.64 -6.92 5.48
C ALA A 59 8.77 -7.85 6.67
N THR A 60 9.93 -7.86 7.34
CA THR A 60 10.23 -8.74 8.47
C THR A 60 9.09 -8.70 9.49
N ILE A 61 8.26 -9.74 9.49
CA ILE A 61 7.51 -10.17 10.67
C ILE A 61 8.40 -11.25 11.30
N HIS A 62 8.85 -11.00 12.53
CA HIS A 62 9.57 -11.97 13.34
C HIS A 62 8.59 -13.14 13.58
N THR A 63 8.72 -14.23 12.83
CA THR A 63 8.06 -15.49 13.19
C THR A 63 9.07 -16.25 14.04
N ALA A 64 8.81 -16.27 15.36
CA ALA A 64 9.49 -17.15 16.30
C ALA A 64 9.07 -18.61 16.08
#